data_AF-A0A6N9VJX1-F1
#
_entry.id   AF-A0A6N9VJX1-F1
#
_cell.length_a   1.000
_cell.length_b   1.000
_cell.length_c   1.000
_cell.angle_alpha   90.00
_cell.angle_beta   90.00
_cell.angle_gamma   90.00
#
_symmetry.space_group_name_H-M   'P 1'
#
loop_
_entity.id
_entity.type
_entity.pdbx_description
1 polymer ?
#
loop_
_entity_poly.entity_id
_entity_poly.type
_entity_poly.pdbx_seq_one_letter_code
_entity_poly.pdbx_strand_id
1 'polypeptide(L)'
;PKPYTTESGLEGSLITAHSEDTPQKGKCASDGKATTFAFKNGAGDFVTWNIYGAKGVKDELAEDTIQKILSTVRLTKEDPVG
;
A
#
# COMPACT_ATOMS: atom_id res chain seq x y z
N PRO A 1 -3.66 10.57 -7.68
CA PRO A 1 -2.47 10.23 -6.86
C PRO A 1 -2.12 11.41 -5.95
N LYS A 2 -1.70 11.16 -4.70
CA LYS A 2 -1.22 12.22 -3.79
C LYS A 2 0.30 12.11 -3.65
N PRO A 3 1.06 13.22 -3.72
CA PRO A 3 2.48 13.20 -3.38
C PRO A 3 2.68 12.73 -1.93
N TYR A 4 3.70 11.91 -1.69
CA TYR A 4 4.05 11.42 -0.36
C TYR A 4 5.56 11.23 -0.24
N THR A 5 6.09 11.51 0.95
CA THR A 5 7.50 11.32 1.29
C THR A 5 7.57 10.51 2.59
N THR A 6 8.31 9.40 2.58
CA THR A 6 8.51 8.56 3.77
C THR A 6 9.44 9.24 4.78
N GLU A 7 9.54 8.71 6.00
CA GLU A 7 10.49 9.23 7.01
C GLU A 7 11.95 9.10 6.57
N SER A 8 12.26 8.18 5.65
CA SER A 8 13.61 8.06 5.08
C SER A 8 13.88 9.05 3.95
N GLY A 9 12.93 9.94 3.63
CA GLY A 9 13.03 10.89 2.52
C GLY A 9 12.72 10.29 1.14
N LEU A 10 12.11 9.11 1.07
CA LEU A 10 11.76 8.49 -0.20
C LEU A 10 10.49 9.14 -0.76
N GLU A 11 10.61 9.81 -1.90
CA GLU A 11 9.50 10.50 -2.55
C GLU A 11 8.75 9.59 -3.55
N GLY A 12 7.44 9.77 -3.62
CA GLY A 12 6.60 9.02 -4.55
C GLY A 12 5.15 9.48 -4.55
N SER A 13 4.29 8.60 -5.06
CA SER A 13 2.85 8.81 -5.16
C SER A 13 2.09 7.76 -4.37
N LEU A 14 1.20 8.22 -3.49
CA LEU A 14 0.30 7.40 -2.68
C LEU A 14 -1.12 7.40 -3.27
N ILE A 15 -1.71 6.22 -3.35
CA ILE A 15 -3.09 5.99 -3.79
C ILE A 15 -3.72 4.96 -2.87
N THR A 16 -4.96 5.20 -2.46
CA THR A 16 -5.81 4.18 -1.82
C THR A 16 -7.00 3.92 -2.74
N ALA A 17 -7.24 2.66 -3.07
CA ALA A 17 -8.36 2.19 -3.87
C ALA A 17 -9.18 1.18 -3.06
N HIS A 18 -10.47 1.08 -3.33
CA HIS A 18 -11.35 0.08 -2.73
C HIS A 18 -12.47 -0.32 -3.69
N SER A 19 -13.06 -1.48 -3.45
CA SER A 19 -14.33 -1.88 -4.04
C SER A 19 -15.50 -1.54 -3.12
N GLU A 20 -16.69 -1.54 -3.70
CA GLU A 20 -17.97 -1.45 -3.00
C GLU A 20 -18.93 -2.51 -3.58
N ASP A 21 -19.84 -3.00 -2.75
CA ASP A 21 -20.97 -3.84 -3.14
C ASP A 21 -20.58 -5.14 -3.86
N THR A 22 -19.54 -5.83 -3.38
CA THR A 22 -19.13 -7.11 -3.95
C THR A 22 -20.32 -8.08 -4.17
N PRO A 23 -20.48 -8.66 -5.38
CA PRO A 23 -21.57 -9.59 -5.65
C PRO A 23 -21.33 -10.95 -4.99
N GLN A 24 -20.10 -11.21 -4.51
CA GLN A 24 -19.69 -12.47 -3.90
C GLN A 24 -20.53 -12.77 -2.65
N LYS A 25 -20.80 -14.06 -2.41
CA LYS A 25 -21.58 -14.55 -1.26
C LYS A 25 -20.77 -15.56 -0.45
N GLY A 26 -21.10 -15.72 0.82
CA GLY A 26 -20.44 -16.67 1.73
C GLY A 26 -19.34 -16.05 2.59
N LYS A 27 -18.53 -16.90 3.25
CA LYS A 27 -17.59 -16.51 4.32
C LYS A 27 -16.53 -15.47 3.92
N CYS A 28 -16.16 -15.42 2.64
CA CYS A 28 -15.15 -14.50 2.12
C CYS A 28 -15.74 -13.38 1.26
N ALA A 29 -17.04 -13.10 1.41
CA ALA A 29 -17.68 -11.97 0.74
C ALA A 29 -17.34 -10.67 1.48
N SER A 30 -16.26 -10.03 1.06
CA SER A 30 -15.86 -8.70 1.51
C SER A 30 -15.39 -7.87 0.33
N ASP A 31 -15.58 -6.56 0.43
CA ASP A 31 -14.89 -5.64 -0.46
C ASP A 31 -13.37 -5.67 -0.21
N GLY A 32 -12.61 -5.21 -1.20
CA GLY A 32 -11.17 -5.03 -1.08
C GLY A 32 -10.83 -3.57 -0.82
N LYS A 33 -9.73 -3.33 -0.09
CA LYS A 33 -9.05 -2.04 -0.02
C LYS A 33 -7.56 -2.28 -0.26
N ALA A 34 -6.92 -1.39 -1.00
CA ALA A 34 -5.49 -1.41 -1.27
C ALA A 34 -4.91 -0.01 -1.16
N THR A 35 -3.80 0.12 -0.43
CA THR A 35 -2.98 1.33 -0.36
C THR A 35 -1.65 1.04 -1.05
N THR A 36 -1.37 1.81 -2.09
CA THR A 36 -0.21 1.66 -2.97
C THR A 36 0.66 2.91 -2.92
N PHE A 37 1.93 2.73 -2.59
CA PHE A 37 2.97 3.76 -2.73
C PHE A 37 3.89 3.40 -3.89
N ALA A 38 3.87 4.21 -4.95
CA ALA A 38 4.71 4.05 -6.12
C ALA A 38 5.88 5.04 -6.09
N PHE A 39 7.10 4.55 -6.31
CA PHE A 39 8.34 5.34 -6.24
C PHE A 39 9.39 4.77 -7.20
N LYS A 40 10.50 5.50 -7.40
CA LYS A 40 11.66 5.00 -8.14
C LYS A 40 12.68 4.36 -7.21
N ASN A 41 13.17 3.17 -7.53
CA ASN A 41 14.22 2.50 -6.76
C ASN A 41 15.63 3.06 -7.09
N GLY A 42 16.67 2.46 -6.51
CA GLY A 42 18.08 2.86 -6.76
C GLY A 42 18.54 2.66 -8.20
N ALA A 43 17.93 1.73 -8.93
CA ALA A 43 18.17 1.50 -10.37
C ALA A 43 17.40 2.47 -11.29
N GLY A 44 16.49 3.28 -10.73
CA GLY A 44 15.64 4.21 -11.48
C GLY A 44 14.33 3.62 -11.98
N ASP A 45 14.05 2.34 -11.68
CA ASP A 45 12.82 1.65 -12.05
C ASP A 45 11.66 2.05 -11.15
N PHE A 46 10.45 2.08 -11.72
CA PHE A 46 9.24 2.25 -10.94
C PHE A 46 8.89 0.95 -10.22
N VAL A 47 8.82 1.03 -8.90
CA VAL A 47 8.40 -0.06 -8.03
C VAL A 47 7.25 0.39 -7.14
N THR A 48 6.56 -0.57 -6.54
CA THR A 48 5.44 -0.28 -5.64
C THR A 48 5.57 -1.03 -4.33
N TRP A 49 5.26 -0.34 -3.24
CA TRP A 49 4.92 -0.95 -1.97
C TRP A 49 3.38 -0.98 -1.86
N ASN A 50 2.83 -2.15 -1.52
CA ASN A 50 1.38 -2.37 -1.46
C ASN A 50 0.99 -3.04 -0.15
N ILE A 51 -0.04 -2.50 0.51
CA ILE A 51 -0.85 -3.22 1.49
C ILE A 51 -2.25 -3.35 0.91
N TYR A 52 -2.75 -4.57 0.84
CA TYR A 52 -4.12 -4.86 0.41
C TYR A 52 -4.79 -5.82 1.41
N GLY A 53 -6.11 -5.73 1.52
CA GLY A 53 -6.89 -6.57 2.42
C GLY A 53 -8.40 -6.40 2.27
N ALA A 54 -9.14 -7.12 3.11
CA ALA A 54 -10.58 -7.01 3.19
C ALA A 54 -10.99 -5.67 3.81
N LYS A 55 -12.01 -5.04 3.23
CA LYS A 55 -12.66 -3.81 3.69
C LYS A 55 -13.96 -4.14 4.44
N GLY A 56 -14.24 -3.37 5.49
CA GLY A 56 -15.44 -3.48 6.31
C GLY A 56 -15.47 -4.67 7.27
N VAL A 57 -14.33 -5.34 7.49
CA VAL A 57 -14.23 -6.47 8.42
C VAL A 57 -13.72 -6.02 9.79
N LYS A 58 -14.03 -6.78 10.84
CA LYS A 58 -13.64 -6.44 12.22
C LYS A 58 -12.14 -6.19 12.39
N ASP A 59 -11.32 -6.97 11.70
CA ASP A 59 -9.86 -6.94 11.81
C ASP A 59 -9.20 -6.18 10.64
N GLU A 60 -9.95 -5.29 9.98
CA GLU A 60 -9.39 -4.41 8.95
C GLU A 60 -8.32 -3.50 9.58
N LEU A 61 -7.18 -3.37 8.89
CA LEU A 61 -6.12 -2.47 9.33
C LEU A 61 -6.60 -1.01 9.29
N ALA A 62 -6.47 -0.34 10.43
CA ALA A 62 -6.75 1.08 10.53
C ALA A 62 -5.76 1.89 9.67
N GLU A 63 -6.25 3.01 9.11
CA GLU A 63 -5.50 3.83 8.17
C GLU A 63 -4.21 4.40 8.79
N ASP A 64 -4.26 4.76 10.08
CA ASP A 64 -3.11 5.23 10.86
C ASP A 64 -1.99 4.17 10.96
N THR A 65 -2.36 2.90 11.09
CA THR A 65 -1.45 1.77 11.15
C THR A 65 -0.80 1.56 9.79
N ILE A 66 -1.58 1.62 8.70
CA ILE A 66 -1.06 1.54 7.33
C ILE A 66 -0.08 2.69 7.08
N GLN A 67 -0.42 3.93 7.46
CA GLN A 67 0.46 5.09 7.31
C GLN A 67 1.74 4.97 8.13
N LYS A 68 1.64 4.43 9.35
CA LYS A 68 2.82 4.16 10.19
C LYS A 68 3.74 3.11 9.60
N ILE A 69 3.20 2.07 8.95
CA ILE A 69 4.04 1.08 8.25
C ILE A 69 4.66 1.74 7.01
N LEU A 70 3.87 2.47 6.23
CA LEU A 70 4.32 3.19 5.03
C LEU A 70 5.45 4.18 5.34
N SER A 71 5.40 4.87 6.48
CA SER A 71 6.42 5.86 6.84
C SER A 71 7.82 5.24 6.97
N THR A 72 7.89 3.92 7.24
CA THR A 72 9.16 3.19 7.39
C THR A 72 9.79 2.71 6.08
N VAL A 73 9.08 2.82 4.95
CA VAL A 73 9.57 2.36 3.63
C VAL A 73 10.80 3.15 3.21
N ARG A 74 11.84 2.44 2.76
CA ARG A 74 13.16 2.98 2.42
C ARG A 74 13.89 2.09 1.42
N LEU A 75 14.85 2.67 0.70
CA LEU A 75 15.75 1.91 -0.17
C LEU A 75 16.80 1.15 0.66
N THR A 76 17.14 -0.05 0.19
CA THR A 76 18.30 -0.82 0.64
C THR A 76 19.51 -0.51 -0.24
N LYS A 77 20.71 -0.84 0.24
CA LYS A 77 21.96 -0.64 -0.53
C LYS A 77 22.03 -1.56 -1.74
N GLU A 78 21.44 -2.73 -1.63
CA GLU A 78 21.40 -3.75 -2.67
C GLU A 78 20.02 -3.76 -3.31
N ASP A 79 19.98 -4.02 -4.61
CA ASP A 79 18.75 -4.19 -5.35
C ASP A 79 18.04 -5.49 -4.93
N PRO A 80 16.70 -5.57 -5.00
CA PRO A 80 15.99 -6.80 -4.71
C PRO A 80 16.41 -7.90 -5.67
N VAL A 81 16.91 -9.02 -5.14
CA VAL A 81 17.07 -10.27 -5.90
C VAL A 81 15.75 -11.01 -5.86
N GLY A 82 15.17 -11.27 -7.04
CA GLY A 82 13.91 -12.01 -7.21
C GLY A 82 14.04 -13.51 -7.00
#